data_AF-A0A963SEV5-F1
#
_entry.id   AF-A0A963SEV5-F1
#
_cell.length_a   1.000
_cell.length_b   1.000
_cell.length_c   1.000
_cell.angle_alpha   90.00
_cell.angle_beta   90.00
_cell.angle_gamma   90.00
#
_symmetry.space_group_name_H-M   'P 1'
#
loop_
_entity.id
_entity.type
_entity.pdbx_description
1 polymer ?
#
loop_
_entity_poly.entity_id
_entity_poly.type
_entity_poly.pdbx_seq_one_letter_code
_entity_poly.pdbx_strand_id
1 'polypeptide(L)'
;MTFRLRAARAADLEPMYEMAKLTGGGFTNLPPDRKALGAKLDRAEQAFAREEDVLGDDQFVLVLENTDNGTVRGTCQLFSQVGQHWPFY
;
A
#
# COMPACT_ATOMS: atom_id res chain seq x y z
N MET A 1 -3.00 16.28 -17.76
CA MET A 1 -2.41 15.22 -16.93
C MET A 1 -3.37 14.95 -15.79
N THR A 2 -4.14 13.88 -15.92
CA THR A 2 -5.19 13.53 -14.96
C THR A 2 -4.71 12.37 -14.09
N PHE A 3 -4.82 12.52 -12.78
CA PHE A 3 -4.46 11.48 -11.82
C PHE A 3 -5.71 10.89 -11.17
N ARG A 4 -5.68 9.59 -10.89
CA ARG A 4 -6.70 8.91 -10.10
C ARG A 4 -6.09 8.20 -8.90
N LEU A 5 -6.83 8.22 -7.80
CA LEU A 5 -6.55 7.37 -6.65
C LEU A 5 -7.29 6.05 -6.85
N ARG A 6 -6.60 4.92 -6.66
CA ARG A 6 -7.22 3.59 -6.72
C ARG A 6 -6.55 2.64 -5.74
N ALA A 7 -7.23 1.53 -5.44
CA ALA A 7 -6.62 0.38 -4.76
C ALA A 7 -5.35 -0.06 -5.49
N ALA A 8 -4.30 -0.30 -4.70
CA ALA A 8 -3.09 -0.93 -5.19
C ALA A 8 -3.35 -2.39 -5.57
N ARG A 9 -2.60 -2.89 -6.54
CA ARG A 9 -2.69 -4.25 -7.08
C ARG A 9 -1.31 -4.88 -7.04
N ALA A 10 -1.22 -6.21 -7.16
CA ALA A 10 0.06 -6.91 -7.24
C ALA A 10 1.03 -6.33 -8.30
N ALA A 11 0.49 -5.85 -9.43
CA ALA A 11 1.27 -5.22 -10.50
C ALA A 11 1.94 -3.88 -10.11
N ASP A 12 1.51 -3.24 -9.02
CA ASP A 12 2.10 -1.98 -8.54
C ASP A 12 3.36 -2.19 -7.69
N LEU A 13 3.77 -3.45 -7.46
CA LEU A 13 4.96 -3.78 -6.65
C LEU A 13 6.22 -3.08 -7.15
N GLU A 14 6.47 -3.09 -8.46
CA GLU A 14 7.65 -2.46 -9.05
C GLU A 14 7.67 -0.94 -8.84
N PRO A 15 6.63 -0.17 -9.23
CA PRO A 15 6.56 1.25 -8.92
C PRO A 15 6.69 1.57 -7.42
N MET A 16 6.06 0.77 -6.55
CA MET A 16 6.14 0.97 -5.10
C MET A 16 7.55 0.74 -4.57
N TYR A 17 8.25 -0.28 -5.06
CA TYR A 17 9.64 -0.56 -4.70
C TYR A 17 10.59 0.56 -5.15
N GLU A 18 10.42 1.05 -6.38
CA GLU A 18 11.22 2.18 -6.86
C GLU A 18 10.95 3.46 -6.08
N MET A 19 9.70 3.73 -5.68
CA MET A 19 9.38 4.82 -4.75
C MET A 19 10.01 4.61 -3.37
N ALA A 20 9.97 3.38 -2.83
CA ALA A 20 10.54 3.04 -1.53
C ALA A 20 12.05 3.33 -1.44
N LYS A 21 12.79 3.13 -2.55
CA LYS A 21 14.21 3.46 -2.61
C LYS A 21 14.48 4.96 -2.45
N LEU A 22 13.50 5.83 -2.74
CA LEU A 22 13.64 7.28 -2.68
C LEU A 22 13.37 7.86 -1.29
N THR A 23 12.72 7.12 -0.39
CA THR A 23 12.30 7.63 0.92
C THR A 23 13.41 7.66 1.97
N GLY A 24 14.60 7.14 1.64
CA GLY A 24 15.66 6.89 2.60
C GLY A 24 15.29 5.78 3.60
N GLY A 25 16.21 5.43 4.50
CA GLY A 25 16.02 4.33 5.46
C GLY A 25 15.03 4.61 6.60
N GLY A 26 14.54 5.86 6.73
CA GLY A 26 13.68 6.27 7.85
C GLY A 26 12.19 6.01 7.66
N PHE A 27 11.75 5.67 6.45
CA PHE A 27 10.33 5.48 6.15
C PHE A 27 9.93 4.01 6.22
N THR A 28 9.81 3.51 7.45
CA THR A 28 9.55 2.09 7.77
C THR A 28 8.25 1.54 7.17
N ASN A 29 7.27 2.41 6.88
CA ASN A 29 6.02 2.04 6.23
C ASN A 29 6.14 1.86 4.71
N LEU A 30 7.26 2.17 4.07
CA LEU A 30 7.49 1.84 2.66
C LEU A 30 8.94 1.38 2.50
N PRO A 31 9.28 0.17 3.00
CA PRO A 31 10.65 -0.32 2.93
C PRO A 31 10.99 -0.70 1.48
N PRO A 32 12.24 -0.49 1.02
CA PRO A 32 12.72 -1.01 -0.26
C PRO A 32 13.01 -2.51 -0.15
N ASP A 33 11.97 -3.28 0.23
CA ASP A 33 11.99 -4.74 0.37
C ASP A 33 10.78 -5.30 -0.36
N ARG A 34 11.04 -6.05 -1.45
CA ARG A 34 9.97 -6.58 -2.32
C ARG A 34 9.08 -7.58 -1.62
N LYS A 35 9.60 -8.35 -0.66
CA LYS A 35 8.83 -9.34 0.09
C LYS A 35 7.85 -8.64 1.03
N ALA A 36 8.32 -7.62 1.75
CA ALA A 36 7.48 -6.81 2.63
C ALA A 36 6.42 -6.03 1.84
N LEU A 37 6.76 -5.46 0.69
CA LEU A 37 5.81 -4.78 -0.18
C LEU A 37 4.80 -5.74 -0.82
N GLY A 38 5.23 -6.94 -1.23
CA GLY A 38 4.33 -7.98 -1.75
C GLY A 38 3.31 -8.41 -0.71
N ALA A 39 3.76 -8.79 0.49
CA ALA A 39 2.87 -9.18 1.59
C ALA A 39 1.86 -8.07 1.95
N LYS A 40 2.28 -6.81 1.81
CA LYS A 40 1.41 -5.65 2.00
C LYS A 40 0.34 -5.53 0.92
N LEU A 41 0.70 -5.74 -0.34
CA LEU A 41 -0.27 -5.74 -1.45
C LEU A 41 -1.28 -6.88 -1.30
N ASP A 42 -0.84 -8.07 -0.89
CA ASP A 42 -1.71 -9.21 -0.63
C ASP A 42 -2.71 -8.89 0.51
N ARG A 43 -2.24 -8.28 1.60
CA ARG A 43 -3.09 -7.86 2.71
C ARG A 43 -4.09 -6.77 2.29
N ALA A 44 -3.68 -5.86 1.41
CA ALA A 44 -4.58 -4.83 0.86
C ALA A 44 -5.66 -5.41 -0.05
N GLU A 45 -5.30 -6.36 -0.91
CA GLU A 45 -6.27 -7.07 -1.74
C GLU A 45 -7.33 -7.77 -0.88
N GLN A 46 -6.89 -8.47 0.17
CA GLN A 46 -7.80 -9.12 1.13
C GLN A 46 -8.71 -8.11 1.84
N ALA A 47 -8.16 -6.96 2.27
CA ALA A 47 -8.92 -5.91 2.94
C ALA A 47 -9.99 -5.29 2.02
N PHE A 48 -9.68 -5.04 0.74
CA PHE A 48 -10.65 -4.51 -0.22
C PHE A 48 -11.69 -5.54 -0.67
N ALA A 49 -11.37 -6.85 -0.60
CA ALA A 49 -12.28 -7.93 -0.94
C ALA A 49 -13.18 -8.36 0.22
N ARG A 50 -12.94 -7.85 1.44
CA ARG A 50 -13.73 -8.18 2.62
C ARG A 50 -15.15 -7.62 2.50
N GLU A 51 -16.15 -8.47 2.73
CA GLU A 51 -17.58 -8.10 2.67
C GLU A 51 -18.21 -7.96 4.07
N GLU A 52 -17.55 -8.45 5.12
CA GLU A 52 -18.03 -8.35 6.49
C GLU A 52 -18.01 -6.92 7.01
N ASP A 53 -19.13 -6.46 7.59
CA ASP A 53 -19.26 -5.16 8.26
C ASP A 53 -18.73 -5.22 9.70
N VAL A 54 -17.47 -5.65 9.85
CA VAL A 54 -16.76 -5.74 11.13
C VAL A 54 -15.34 -5.24 10.94
N LEU A 55 -14.88 -4.36 11.86
CA LEU A 55 -13.49 -3.91 11.89
C LEU A 55 -12.55 -5.08 12.15
N GLY A 56 -11.63 -5.34 11.23
CA GLY A 56 -10.49 -6.23 11.46
C GLY A 56 -9.15 -5.48 11.40
N ASP A 57 -8.07 -6.25 11.52
CA ASP A 57 -6.70 -5.78 11.33
C ASP A 57 -6.42 -5.58 9.82
N ASP A 58 -7.15 -4.67 9.18
CA ASP A 58 -7.05 -4.41 7.75
C ASP A 58 -5.98 -3.37 7.45
N GLN A 59 -5.27 -3.59 6.35
CA GLN A 59 -4.36 -2.61 5.79
C GLN A 59 -4.78 -2.31 4.36
N PHE A 60 -5.17 -1.09 4.07
CA PHE A 60 -5.48 -0.63 2.72
C PHE A 60 -4.27 0.09 2.13
N VAL A 61 -4.01 -0.14 0.84
CA VAL A 61 -2.99 0.59 0.08
C VAL A 61 -3.65 1.21 -1.14
N LEU A 62 -3.42 2.51 -1.32
CA LEU A 62 -3.85 3.24 -2.49
C LEU A 62 -2.63 3.71 -3.27
N VAL A 63 -2.79 3.85 -4.58
CA VAL A 63 -1.78 4.41 -5.48
C VAL A 63 -2.37 5.58 -6.26
N LEU A 64 -1.53 6.58 -6.52
CA LEU A 64 -1.82 7.70 -7.40
C LEU A 64 -1.33 7.35 -8.81
N GLU A 65 -2.26 7.01 -9.69
CA GLU A 65 -1.96 6.63 -11.07
C GLU A 65 -2.17 7.81 -12.01
N ASN A 66 -1.19 8.05 -12.89
CA ASN A 66 -1.38 8.87 -14.06
C ASN A 66 -2.23 8.11 -15.09
N THR A 67 -3.45 8.59 -15.34
CA THR A 67 -4.41 7.92 -16.23
C THR A 67 -4.00 7.91 -17.70
N ASP A 68 -3.08 8.80 -18.10
CA ASP A 68 -2.63 8.91 -19.50
C ASP A 68 -1.69 7.76 -19.89
N ASN A 69 -0.92 7.20 -18.95
CA ASN A 69 0.11 6.20 -19.22
C ASN A 69 0.21 5.06 -18.20
N GLY A 70 -0.68 5.02 -17.20
CA GLY A 70 -0.70 3.99 -16.16
C GLY A 70 0.42 4.09 -15.12
N THR A 71 1.30 5.10 -15.18
CA THR A 71 2.42 5.20 -14.24
C THR A 71 1.94 5.57 -12.84
N VAL A 72 2.35 4.80 -11.84
CA VAL A 72 2.13 5.12 -10.43
C VAL A 72 3.15 6.17 -9.98
N ARG A 73 2.67 7.24 -9.37
CA ARG A 73 3.46 8.42 -8.95
C ARG A 73 3.36 8.73 -7.46
N GLY A 74 2.59 7.95 -6.71
CA GLY A 74 2.46 8.09 -5.28
C GLY A 74 1.74 6.89 -4.67
N THR A 75 1.85 6.74 -3.36
CA THR A 75 1.13 5.73 -2.59
C THR A 75 0.78 6.27 -1.21
N CYS A 76 -0.33 5.81 -0.66
CA CYS A 76 -0.66 5.99 0.75
C CYS A 76 -1.25 4.70 1.31
N GLN A 77 -1.31 4.63 2.64
CA GLN A 77 -1.72 3.42 3.37
C GLN A 77 -2.64 3.82 4.51
N LEU A 78 -3.63 2.98 4.79
CA LEU A 78 -4.53 3.12 5.93
C LEU A 78 -4.54 1.82 6.71
N PHE A 79 -4.57 1.92 8.04
CA PHE A 79 -4.67 0.78 8.94
C PHE A 79 -5.97 0.95 9.72
N SER A 80 -6.87 -0.03 9.66
CA SER A 80 -8.14 0.01 10.41
C SER A 80 -7.89 -0.05 11.92
N GLN A 81 -6.85 -0.80 12.31
CA GLN A 81 -6.41 -0.94 13.68
C GLN A 81 -4.88 -0.94 13.71
N VAL A 82 -4.30 -0.42 14.78
CA VAL A 82 -2.87 -0.53 15.09
C VAL A 82 -2.71 -1.22 16.43
N GLY A 83 -1.52 -1.74 16.74
CA GLY A 83 -1.29 -2.36 18.05
C GLY A 83 -1.72 -3.83 18.18
N GLN A 84 -2.32 -4.43 17.14
CA GLN A 84 -2.96 -5.76 17.24
C GLN A 84 -1.95 -6.91 17.31
N HIS A 85 -0.88 -6.85 16.51
CA HIS A 85 0.20 -7.84 16.52
C HIS A 85 1.41 -7.39 17.33
N TRP A 86 1.71 -6.09 17.29
CA TRP A 86 2.83 -5.47 17.99
C TRP A 86 2.37 -4.15 18.59
N PRO A 87 2.86 -3.76 19.78
CA PRO A 87 2.58 -2.44 20.32
C PRO A 87 2.93 -1.32 19.34
N PHE A 88 2.07 -0.31 19.27
CA PHE A 88 2.25 0.88 18.43
C PHE A 88 2.50 2.09 19.34
N TYR A 89 3.68 2.70 19.26
CA TYR A 89 4.17 3.76 20.14
C TYR A 89 4.36 5.09 19.40
#